data_AF-A0AAV4H1E1-F1
#
_entry.id   AF-A0AAV4H1E1-F1
#
_cell.length_a   1.000
_cell.length_b   1.000
_cell.length_c   1.000
_cell.angle_alpha   90.00
_cell.angle_beta   90.00
_cell.angle_gamma   90.00
#
_symmetry.space_group_name_H-M   'P 1'
#
loop_
_entity.id
_entity.type
_entity.pdbx_description
1 polymer ?
#
loop_
_entity_poly.entity_id
_entity_poly.type
_entity_poly.pdbx_seq_one_letter_code
_entity_poly.pdbx_strand_id
1 'polypeptide(L)'
;MTVKHSRIYFKISQLLKTSKPGNQVHNLVLWAYPVDRRLCPVLYTKEYLKCTKPLRQSDQFFVQCNQLYKGVSKDTIIRRWTKQVLQLSGINTQRYKPHSTGAASTSLAHSRQVPIDIILKSAGWKSTCTFARYYKRPLLSGAESKFSGAAQNAASTQ
;
A
#
# COMPACT_ATOMS: atom_id res chain seq x y z
N MET A 1 -15.81 2.17 5.81
CA MET A 1 -14.53 2.87 6.07
C MET A 1 -14.80 4.03 7.00
N THR A 2 -13.91 4.32 7.95
CA THR A 2 -14.06 5.46 8.87
C THR A 2 -12.83 6.33 8.81
N VAL A 3 -12.99 7.61 8.49
CA VAL A 3 -11.91 8.58 8.39
C VAL A 3 -11.89 9.43 9.65
N LYS A 4 -10.77 9.43 10.39
CA LYS A 4 -10.55 10.30 11.55
C LYS A 4 -9.48 11.35 11.23
N HIS A 5 -9.15 12.20 12.19
CA HIS A 5 -8.16 13.26 12.01
C HIS A 5 -6.76 12.71 11.71
N SER A 6 -6.31 11.72 12.50
CA SER A 6 -4.95 11.15 12.45
C SER A 6 -4.84 9.77 11.80
N ARG A 7 -5.97 9.13 11.45
CA ARG A 7 -5.99 7.75 10.93
C ARG A 7 -7.23 7.43 10.13
N ILE A 8 -7.12 6.43 9.26
CA ILE A 8 -8.23 5.85 8.49
C ILE A 8 -8.36 4.38 8.79
N TYR A 9 -9.60 3.93 8.91
CA TYR A 9 -9.96 2.55 9.15
C TYR A 9 -10.71 1.94 7.99
N PHE A 10 -10.22 0.80 7.52
CA PHE A 10 -10.93 -0.07 6.61
C PHE A 10 -11.34 -1.33 7.36
N LYS A 11 -12.65 -1.47 7.56
CA LYS A 11 -13.26 -2.69 8.07
C LYS A 11 -13.32 -3.72 6.94
N ILE A 12 -12.67 -4.86 7.13
CA ILE A 12 -12.70 -5.95 6.16
C ILE A 12 -13.79 -6.91 6.61
N SER A 13 -14.96 -6.83 5.98
CA SER A 13 -16.13 -7.65 6.32
C SER A 13 -16.18 -8.98 5.57
N GLN A 14 -15.48 -9.09 4.44
CA GLN A 14 -15.47 -10.30 3.60
C GLN A 14 -14.25 -11.17 3.88
N LEU A 15 -14.41 -12.48 3.70
CA LEU A 15 -13.29 -13.42 3.75
C LEU A 15 -12.33 -13.14 2.60
N LEU A 16 -11.06 -12.93 2.93
CA LEU A 16 -9.98 -12.82 1.97
C LEU A 16 -9.39 -14.19 1.70
N LYS A 17 -8.66 -14.34 0.59
CA LYS A 17 -7.86 -15.54 0.31
C LYS A 17 -6.88 -15.88 1.45
N THR A 18 -6.50 -14.88 2.26
CA THR A 18 -5.61 -15.03 3.42
C THR A 18 -6.36 -15.30 4.73
N SER A 19 -7.69 -15.26 4.75
CA SER A 19 -8.51 -15.64 5.90
C SER A 19 -8.40 -17.14 6.14
N LYS A 20 -8.25 -17.55 7.40
CA LYS A 20 -8.27 -18.96 7.82
C LYS A 20 -9.17 -19.11 9.06
N PRO A 21 -9.77 -20.28 9.30
CA PRO A 21 -10.44 -20.57 10.57
C PRO A 21 -9.48 -20.28 11.74
N GLY A 22 -9.94 -19.51 12.73
CA GLY A 22 -9.13 -19.08 13.89
C GLY A 22 -8.19 -17.89 13.66
N ASN A 23 -8.05 -17.38 12.43
CA ASN A 23 -7.22 -16.20 12.15
C ASN A 23 -8.01 -15.18 11.32
N GLN A 24 -8.74 -14.31 12.02
CA GLN A 24 -9.52 -13.25 11.39
C GLN A 24 -8.60 -12.18 10.79
N VAL A 25 -8.97 -11.67 9.63
CA VAL A 25 -8.22 -10.59 8.99
C VAL A 25 -8.41 -9.31 9.82
N HIS A 26 -7.31 -8.71 10.26
CA HIS A 26 -7.35 -7.46 11.02
C HIS A 26 -7.80 -6.29 10.13
N ASN A 27 -8.48 -5.33 10.76
CA ASN A 27 -8.83 -4.07 10.11
C ASN A 27 -7.56 -3.37 9.61
N LEU A 28 -7.59 -2.86 8.38
CA LEU A 28 -6.47 -2.07 7.86
C LEU A 28 -6.56 -0.66 8.45
N VAL A 29 -5.49 -0.25 9.13
CA VAL A 29 -5.35 1.09 9.72
C VAL A 29 -4.23 1.82 8.99
N LEU A 30 -4.55 2.97 8.41
CA LEU A 30 -3.57 3.86 7.80
C LEU A 30 -3.39 5.08 8.70
N TRP A 31 -2.16 5.37 9.07
CA TRP A 31 -1.82 6.50 9.92
C TRP A 31 -1.46 7.73 9.09
N ALA A 32 -1.77 8.91 9.61
CA ALA A 32 -1.28 10.15 9.02
C ALA A 32 0.25 10.17 9.10
N TYR A 33 0.88 10.68 8.05
CA TYR A 33 2.32 10.85 8.00
C TYR A 33 2.65 12.35 8.04
N PRO A 34 2.90 12.93 9.23
CA PRO A 34 3.08 14.37 9.38
C PRO A 34 4.42 14.86 8.83
N VAL A 35 5.43 13.98 8.77
CA VAL A 35 6.80 14.31 8.34
C VAL A 35 6.85 14.75 6.88
N ASP A 36 6.08 14.10 6.00
CA ASP A 36 5.92 14.56 4.60
C ASP A 36 4.46 14.45 4.17
N ARG A 37 3.81 15.61 4.00
CA ARG A 37 2.42 15.70 3.56
C ARG A 37 2.19 15.04 2.20
N ARG A 38 3.21 14.99 1.33
CA ARG A 38 3.13 14.38 -0.01
C ARG A 38 3.07 12.85 0.04
N LEU A 39 3.35 12.26 1.19
CA LEU A 39 3.27 10.83 1.43
C LEU A 39 2.12 10.46 2.40
N CYS A 40 1.34 11.44 2.85
CA CYS A 40 0.34 11.23 3.90
C CYS A 40 -0.93 10.56 3.36
N PRO A 41 -1.20 9.27 3.68
CA PRO A 41 -2.36 8.57 3.13
C PRO A 41 -3.68 9.16 3.64
N VAL A 42 -3.69 9.74 4.85
CA VAL A 42 -4.89 10.36 5.43
C VAL A 42 -5.31 11.62 4.67
N LEU A 43 -4.35 12.46 4.33
CA LEU A 43 -4.60 13.69 3.58
C LEU A 43 -5.14 13.39 2.19
N TYR A 44 -4.46 12.54 1.43
CA TYR A 44 -4.89 12.20 0.07
C TYR A 44 -6.22 11.46 0.04
N THR A 45 -6.49 10.61 1.02
CA THR A 45 -7.80 9.94 1.08
C THR A 45 -8.93 10.94 1.34
N LYS A 46 -8.73 11.93 2.23
CA LYS A 46 -9.74 12.98 2.47
C LYS A 46 -10.00 13.80 1.21
N GLU A 47 -8.94 14.22 0.53
CA GLU A 47 -9.06 15.02 -0.69
C GLU A 47 -9.73 14.21 -1.80
N TYR A 48 -9.32 12.95 -1.98
CA TYR A 48 -9.94 12.05 -2.95
C TYR A 48 -11.43 11.85 -2.69
N LEU A 49 -11.85 11.65 -1.43
CA LEU A 49 -13.27 11.54 -1.07
C LEU A 49 -14.05 12.82 -1.36
N LYS A 50 -13.44 13.99 -1.11
CA LYS A 50 -14.03 15.29 -1.42
C LYS A 50 -14.25 15.46 -2.93
N CYS A 51 -13.22 15.19 -3.74
CA CYS A 51 -13.28 15.32 -5.19
C CYS A 51 -14.23 14.30 -5.83
N THR A 52 -14.32 13.08 -5.29
CA THR A 52 -15.17 12.02 -5.84
C THR A 52 -16.60 12.01 -5.31
N LYS A 53 -16.92 12.81 -4.27
CA LYS A 53 -18.26 12.92 -3.69
C LYS A 53 -19.38 13.12 -4.74
N PRO A 54 -19.28 14.04 -5.72
CA PRO A 54 -20.34 14.23 -6.71
C PRO A 54 -20.47 13.09 -7.72
N LEU A 55 -19.44 12.24 -7.86
CA LEU A 55 -19.37 11.16 -8.86
C LEU A 55 -19.73 9.78 -8.27
N ARG A 56 -19.98 9.70 -6.96
CA ARG A 56 -20.15 8.43 -6.25
C ARG A 56 -21.57 7.89 -6.40
N GLN A 57 -21.70 6.73 -7.03
CA GLN A 57 -22.91 5.88 -7.04
C GLN A 57 -22.66 4.49 -6.42
N SER A 58 -21.47 4.27 -5.83
CA SER A 58 -21.07 3.00 -5.24
C SER A 58 -20.36 3.21 -3.90
N ASP A 59 -20.53 2.25 -2.99
CA ASP A 59 -19.85 2.20 -1.70
C ASP A 59 -18.37 1.80 -1.78
N GLN A 60 -17.87 1.46 -2.98
CA GLN A 60 -16.46 1.14 -3.16
C GLN A 60 -15.58 2.38 -2.97
N PHE A 61 -14.37 2.16 -2.46
CA PHE A 61 -13.41 3.23 -2.24
C PHE A 61 -13.00 3.88 -3.57
N PHE A 62 -12.56 3.08 -4.54
CA PHE A 62 -12.18 3.54 -5.87
C PHE A 62 -13.41 3.62 -6.79
N VAL A 63 -13.51 4.71 -7.55
CA VAL A 63 -14.61 4.95 -8.51
C VAL A 63 -14.04 5.17 -9.91
N GLN A 64 -14.78 4.73 -10.93
CA GLN A 64 -14.42 4.96 -12.33
C GLN A 64 -14.99 6.30 -12.79
N CYS A 65 -14.20 7.11 -13.51
CA CYS A 65 -14.66 8.42 -14.00
C CYS A 65 -15.51 8.36 -15.29
N ASN A 66 -15.74 7.18 -15.87
CA ASN A 66 -16.41 7.04 -17.17
C ASN A 66 -17.86 6.58 -16.98
N GLN A 67 -18.79 7.54 -17.11
CA GLN A 67 -20.25 7.53 -17.41
C GLN A 67 -21.20 6.41 -16.97
N LEU A 68 -20.77 5.31 -16.38
CA LEU A 68 -21.60 4.36 -15.65
C LEU A 68 -20.83 4.00 -14.39
N TYR A 69 -21.03 4.78 -13.32
CA TYR A 69 -20.23 4.85 -12.09
C TYR A 69 -20.34 3.59 -11.22
N LYS A 70 -19.98 2.45 -11.79
CA LYS A 70 -19.85 1.16 -11.12
C LYS A 70 -18.50 1.10 -10.41
N GLY A 71 -18.45 0.34 -9.32
CA GLY A 71 -17.20 0.09 -8.59
C GLY A 71 -16.10 -0.43 -9.51
N VAL A 72 -14.86 0.02 -9.27
CA VAL A 72 -13.73 -0.32 -10.15
C VAL A 72 -13.33 -1.78 -9.92
N SER A 73 -13.11 -2.52 -11.01
CA SER A 73 -12.62 -3.90 -10.90
C SER A 73 -11.21 -3.95 -10.29
N LYS A 74 -10.92 -5.03 -9.56
CA LYS A 74 -9.58 -5.29 -8.99
C LYS A 74 -8.49 -5.26 -10.07
N ASP A 75 -8.82 -5.75 -11.27
CA ASP A 75 -7.91 -5.77 -12.42
C ASP A 75 -7.49 -4.35 -12.85
N THR A 76 -8.45 -3.44 -12.95
CA THR A 76 -8.18 -2.04 -13.33
C THR A 76 -7.28 -1.35 -12.30
N ILE A 77 -7.57 -1.50 -11.01
CA ILE A 77 -6.77 -0.86 -9.94
C ILE A 77 -5.36 -1.46 -9.89
N ILE A 78 -5.26 -2.79 -9.75
CA ILE A 78 -4.00 -3.47 -9.46
C ILE A 78 -3.12 -3.57 -10.70
N ARG A 79 -3.69 -3.85 -11.88
CA ARG A 79 -2.91 -4.04 -13.10
C ARG A 79 -2.73 -2.75 -13.87
N ARG A 80 -3.80 -2.02 -14.16
CA ARG A 80 -3.73 -0.86 -15.09
C ARG A 80 -3.19 0.38 -14.38
N TRP A 81 -3.85 0.86 -13.34
CA TRP A 81 -3.44 2.10 -12.67
C TRP A 81 -2.06 1.98 -12.02
N THR A 82 -1.77 0.86 -11.35
CA THR A 82 -0.45 0.68 -10.74
C THR A 82 0.66 0.63 -11.79
N LYS A 83 0.43 -0.05 -12.93
CA LYS A 83 1.40 -0.06 -14.04
C LYS A 83 1.60 1.34 -14.63
N GLN A 84 0.52 2.10 -14.82
CA GLN A 84 0.59 3.48 -15.30
C GLN A 84 1.40 4.36 -14.35
N VAL A 85 1.16 4.28 -13.04
CA VAL A 85 1.93 5.04 -12.04
C VAL A 85 3.42 4.67 -12.08
N LEU A 86 3.75 3.39 -12.21
CA LEU A 86 5.14 2.95 -12.38
C LEU A 86 5.78 3.52 -13.65
N GLN A 87 5.06 3.50 -14.78
CA GLN A 87 5.53 4.07 -16.05
C GLN A 87 5.77 5.59 -15.93
N LEU A 88 4.81 6.32 -15.35
CA LEU A 88 4.91 7.77 -15.13
C LEU A 88 6.07 8.12 -14.18
N SER A 89 6.43 7.21 -13.28
CA SER A 89 7.58 7.36 -12.38
C SER A 89 8.93 6.98 -13.04
N GLY A 90 8.94 6.67 -14.34
CA GLY A 90 10.15 6.26 -15.07
C GLY A 90 10.60 4.82 -14.81
N ILE A 91 9.78 3.99 -14.15
CA ILE A 91 10.14 2.60 -13.85
C ILE A 91 9.83 1.73 -15.07
N ASN A 92 10.81 0.94 -15.50
CA ASN A 92 10.64 -0.01 -16.60
C ASN A 92 9.63 -1.12 -16.23
N THR A 93 8.41 -0.99 -16.74
CA THR A 93 7.33 -1.94 -16.45
C THR A 93 7.36 -3.25 -17.24
N GLN A 94 8.32 -3.41 -18.16
CA GLN A 94 8.62 -4.73 -18.73
C GLN A 94 9.34 -5.60 -17.70
N ARG A 95 10.28 -4.99 -16.95
CA ARG A 95 11.04 -5.65 -15.89
C ARG A 95 10.31 -5.68 -14.55
N TYR A 96 9.74 -4.55 -14.12
CA TYR A 96 9.09 -4.39 -12.82
C TYR A 96 7.58 -4.34 -12.97
N LYS A 97 6.89 -5.35 -12.45
CA LYS A 97 5.43 -5.44 -12.52
C LYS A 97 4.81 -4.85 -11.26
N PRO A 98 3.49 -4.57 -11.21
CA PRO A 98 2.82 -4.07 -10.02
C PRO A 98 3.11 -4.85 -8.72
N HIS A 99 3.30 -6.19 -8.82
CA HIS A 99 3.63 -7.03 -7.66
C HIS A 99 5.07 -6.84 -7.14
N SER A 100 5.97 -6.24 -7.93
CA SER A 100 7.35 -5.97 -7.53
C SER A 100 7.44 -4.86 -6.48
N THR A 101 6.47 -3.94 -6.42
CA THR A 101 6.42 -2.84 -5.44
C THR A 101 6.44 -3.34 -4.00
N GLY A 102 5.70 -4.43 -3.71
CA GLY A 102 5.68 -5.05 -2.38
C GLY A 102 7.02 -5.64 -1.98
N ALA A 103 7.70 -6.34 -2.91
CA ALA A 103 9.02 -6.91 -2.68
C ALA A 103 10.09 -5.82 -2.49
N ALA A 104 10.04 -4.75 -3.27
CA ALA A 104 10.95 -3.62 -3.15
C ALA A 104 10.80 -2.92 -1.79
N SER A 105 9.55 -2.66 -1.37
CA SER A 105 9.24 -2.02 -0.08
C SER A 105 9.75 -2.85 1.12
N THR A 106 9.47 -4.15 1.15
CA THR A 106 9.90 -5.02 2.26
C THR A 106 11.42 -5.26 2.25
N SER A 107 12.05 -5.30 1.08
CA SER A 107 13.52 -5.37 0.97
C SER A 107 14.19 -4.09 1.47
N LEU A 108 13.62 -2.92 1.18
CA LEU A 108 14.11 -1.64 1.72
C LEU A 108 13.94 -1.57 3.24
N ALA A 109 12.78 -1.97 3.77
CA ALA A 109 12.56 -2.02 5.21
C ALA A 109 13.58 -2.93 5.92
N HIS A 110 13.85 -4.11 5.36
CA HIS A 110 14.87 -5.00 5.86
C HIS A 110 16.28 -4.39 5.78
N SER A 111 16.62 -3.72 4.67
CA SER A 111 17.91 -3.01 4.53
C SER A 111 18.06 -1.85 5.52
N ARG A 112 16.94 -1.30 6.01
CA ARG A 112 16.88 -0.27 7.06
C ARG A 112 16.78 -0.86 8.47
N GLN A 113 17.06 -2.15 8.62
CA GLN A 113 17.09 -2.86 9.91
C GLN A 113 15.76 -2.84 10.66
N VAL A 114 14.63 -2.68 9.96
CA VAL A 114 13.32 -2.87 10.58
C VAL A 114 13.20 -4.35 11.00
N PRO A 115 12.77 -4.64 12.24
CA PRO A 115 12.63 -6.01 12.72
C PRO A 115 11.77 -6.87 11.79
N ILE A 116 12.22 -8.09 11.52
CA ILE A 116 11.59 -8.96 10.51
C ILE A 116 10.15 -9.34 10.88
N ASP A 117 9.86 -9.49 12.16
CA ASP A 117 8.52 -9.74 12.69
C ASP A 117 7.56 -8.59 12.36
N ILE A 118 8.01 -7.34 12.44
CA ILE A 118 7.24 -6.16 12.05
C ILE A 118 6.99 -6.17 10.54
N ILE A 119 8.01 -6.45 9.72
CA ILE A 119 7.86 -6.55 8.26
C ILE A 119 6.85 -7.64 7.89
N LEU A 120 6.97 -8.82 8.49
CA LEU A 120 6.07 -9.94 8.26
C LEU A 120 4.63 -9.60 8.66
N LYS A 121 4.45 -8.99 9.84
CA LYS A 121 3.14 -8.55 10.33
C LYS A 121 2.51 -7.50 9.42
N SER A 122 3.28 -6.50 8.99
CA SER A 122 2.82 -5.44 8.07
C SER A 122 2.51 -5.96 6.67
N ALA A 123 3.27 -6.94 6.16
CA ALA A 123 3.03 -7.56 4.86
C ALA A 123 1.96 -8.66 4.89
N GLY A 124 1.50 -9.06 6.09
CA GLY A 124 0.55 -10.16 6.27
C GLY A 124 1.14 -11.55 6.01
N TRP A 125 2.45 -11.71 6.20
CA TRP A 125 3.16 -12.98 6.06
C TRP A 125 3.41 -13.63 7.42
N LYS A 126 3.42 -14.97 7.44
CA LYS A 126 3.72 -15.75 8.65
C LYS A 126 5.15 -16.28 8.67
N SER A 127 5.77 -16.39 7.50
CA SER A 127 7.02 -17.12 7.35
C SER A 127 8.14 -16.22 6.86
N THR A 128 9.21 -16.20 7.64
CA THR A 128 10.50 -15.62 7.29
C THR A 128 11.08 -16.27 6.03
N CYS A 129 10.89 -17.59 5.84
CA CYS A 129 11.42 -18.29 4.66
C CYS A 129 10.69 -17.87 3.38
N THR A 130 9.39 -17.56 3.44
CA THR A 130 8.65 -16.97 2.31
C THR A 130 9.23 -15.60 1.94
N PHE A 131 9.49 -14.75 2.93
CA PHE A 131 10.13 -13.46 2.70
C PHE A 131 11.51 -13.64 2.05
N ALA A 132 12.39 -14.45 2.65
CA ALA A 132 13.75 -14.66 2.18
C ALA A 132 13.79 -15.22 0.75
N ARG A 133 12.91 -16.17 0.41
CA ARG A 133 12.91 -16.84 -0.90
C ARG A 133 12.30 -16.01 -2.02
N TYR A 134 11.19 -15.31 -1.75
CA TYR A 134 10.38 -14.71 -2.82
C TYR A 134 10.43 -13.18 -2.87
N TYR A 135 10.65 -12.53 -1.72
CA TYR A 135 10.45 -11.09 -1.57
C TYR A 135 11.73 -10.32 -1.23
N LYS A 136 12.72 -10.94 -0.59
CA LYS A 136 14.04 -10.36 -0.36
C LYS A 136 14.78 -10.27 -1.70
N ARG A 137 14.81 -9.07 -2.29
CA ARG A 137 15.49 -8.78 -3.55
C ARG A 137 16.70 -7.90 -3.29
N PRO A 138 17.79 -8.06 -4.06
CA PRO A 138 18.92 -7.14 -3.96
C PRO A 138 18.46 -5.74 -4.33
N LEU A 139 18.82 -4.77 -3.49
CA LEU A 139 18.62 -3.36 -3.78
C LEU A 139 19.78 -2.92 -4.69
N LEU A 140 19.47 -2.20 -5.76
CA LEU A 140 20.50 -1.63 -6.62
C LEU A 140 21.24 -0.56 -5.83
N SER A 141 22.51 -0.81 -5.50
CA SER A 141 23.41 0.19 -4.93
C SER A 141 23.96 1.05 -6.06
N GLY A 142 23.18 2.03 -6.53
CA GLY A 142 23.65 2.92 -7.59
C GLY A 142 22.64 4.02 -7.89
N ALA A 143 23.08 5.26 -7.63
CA ALA A 143 22.48 6.54 -7.99
C ALA A 143 21.13 6.93 -7.31
N GLU A 144 21.24 7.97 -6.49
CA GLU A 144 20.21 8.91 -6.00
C GLU A 144 18.74 8.51 -6.13
N SER A 145 18.16 7.96 -5.05
CA SER A 145 16.72 8.10 -4.81
C SER A 145 16.52 8.75 -3.45
N LYS A 146 15.97 9.97 -3.47
CA LYS A 146 15.63 10.81 -2.30
C LYS A 146 14.46 10.24 -1.47
N PHE A 147 14.43 8.93 -1.23
CA PHE A 147 13.42 8.24 -0.43
C PHE A 147 14.01 7.78 0.92
N SER A 148 14.85 8.61 1.53
CA SER A 148 15.70 8.21 2.65
C SER A 148 15.04 8.32 4.02
N GLY A 149 13.94 9.07 4.18
CA GLY A 149 13.42 9.46 5.50
C GLY A 149 12.21 8.69 6.03
N ALA A 150 11.47 7.95 5.19
CA ALA A 150 10.15 7.44 5.59
C ALA A 150 10.17 6.15 6.42
N ALA A 151 11.20 5.31 6.28
CA ALA A 151 11.25 4.01 6.94
C ALA A 151 11.75 4.06 8.40
N GLN A 152 12.52 5.09 8.77
CA GLN A 152 13.15 5.18 10.10
C GLN A 152 12.19 5.68 11.18
N ASN A 153 11.25 6.56 10.84
CA ASN A 153 10.38 7.21 11.82
C ASN A 153 9.17 6.37 12.24
N ALA A 154 8.84 5.29 11.53
CA ALA A 154 7.75 4.40 11.90
C ALA A 154 8.11 3.40 13.01
N ALA A 155 9.41 3.23 13.30
CA ALA A 155 9.91 2.32 14.34
C ALA A 155 10.06 2.99 15.72
N SER A 156 9.95 4.32 15.81
CA SER A 156 10.26 5.09 17.02
C SER A 156 9.03 5.66 17.72
N THR A 157 7.83 5.16 17.41
CA THR A 157 6.61 5.54 18.15
C THR A 157 5.96 4.27 18.70
N GLN A 158 6.53 3.80 19.81
CA GLN A 158 5.83 3.02 20.82
C GLN A 158 5.54 3.95 22.00
#